data_AF-A0A535UTX9-F1
#
_entry.id   AF-A0A535UTX9-F1
#
_cell.length_a   1.000
_cell.length_b   1.000
_cell.length_c   1.000
_cell.angle_alpha   90.00
_cell.angle_beta   90.00
_cell.angle_gamma   90.00
#
_symmetry.space_group_name_H-M   'P 1'
#
loop_
_entity.id
_entity.type
_entity.pdbx_description
1 polymer ?
#
loop_
_entity_poly.entity_id
_entity_poly.type
_entity_poly.pdbx_seq_one_letter_code
_entity_poly.pdbx_strand_id
1 'polypeptide(L)'
;MCSAPALPIDDACVFCHAPLVESDAPDELLDYLVERLPIAHAKRGHLNRGPITELAIDVDGRSFRARVKNEILELAPPVELAAWVDLLLTKLSDAAAGDHDLRRAVLRSGWALR
;
A
#
# COMPACT_ATOMS: atom_id res chain seq x y z
N MET A 1 13.59 4.34 9.53
CA MET A 1 13.08 3.96 8.19
C MET A 1 11.91 3.01 8.38
N CYS A 2 10.85 3.12 7.56
CA CYS A 2 9.55 2.43 7.75
C CYS A 2 9.51 0.96 7.29
N SER A 3 10.66 0.36 6.99
CA SER A 3 10.77 -1.01 6.44
C SER A 3 9.87 -1.29 5.22
N ALA A 4 9.42 -0.24 4.54
CA ALA A 4 8.56 -0.37 3.38
C ALA A 4 9.41 -0.62 2.13
N PRO A 5 8.82 -1.26 1.09
CA PRO A 5 9.45 -1.34 -0.22
C PRO A 5 9.88 0.04 -0.73
N ALA A 6 11.00 0.08 -1.43
CA ALA A 6 11.60 1.31 -1.93
C ALA A 6 10.81 1.87 -3.13
N LEU A 7 9.68 2.54 -2.82
CA LEU A 7 8.82 3.17 -3.80
C LEU A 7 8.98 4.70 -3.72
N PRO A 8 9.73 5.31 -4.65
CA PRO A 8 10.02 6.74 -4.61
C PRO A 8 8.85 7.60 -5.10
N ILE A 9 8.67 8.75 -4.45
CA ILE A 9 7.89 9.89 -4.91
C ILE A 9 8.69 11.15 -4.55
N ASP A 10 8.90 12.04 -5.52
CA ASP A 10 9.71 13.26 -5.33
C ASP A 10 11.08 12.99 -4.62
N ASP A 11 11.81 11.97 -5.08
CA ASP A 11 13.10 11.50 -4.54
C ASP A 11 13.08 11.01 -3.07
N ALA A 12 11.89 10.73 -2.52
CA ALA A 12 11.70 10.25 -1.16
C ALA A 12 10.79 9.02 -1.09
N CYS A 13 10.88 8.25 -0.01
CA CYS A 13 10.01 7.09 0.23
C CYS A 13 8.55 7.52 0.34
N VAL A 14 7.64 6.98 -0.48
CA VAL A 14 6.20 7.34 -0.44
C VAL A 14 5.55 7.11 0.93
N PHE A 15 6.05 6.15 1.72
CA PHE A 15 5.49 5.80 3.02
C PHE A 15 5.95 6.73 4.16
N CYS A 16 7.20 7.19 4.16
CA CYS A 16 7.79 7.93 5.30
C CYS A 16 8.57 9.19 4.93
N HIS A 17 8.65 9.52 3.63
CA HIS A 17 9.38 10.64 3.05
C HIS A 17 10.88 10.70 3.42
N ALA A 18 11.48 9.59 3.88
CA ALA A 18 12.92 9.49 4.03
C ALA A 18 13.58 9.43 2.64
N PRO A 19 14.77 10.05 2.43
CA PRO A 19 15.51 9.94 1.18
C PRO A 19 15.79 8.46 0.82
N LEU A 20 15.62 8.10 -0.45
CA LEU A 20 15.94 6.77 -0.97
C LEU A 20 17.27 6.81 -1.74
N VAL A 21 18.11 5.80 -1.55
CA VAL A 21 19.41 5.67 -2.25
C VAL A 21 19.28 4.76 -3.48
N GLU A 22 18.41 3.74 -3.42
CA GLU A 22 18.13 2.81 -4.51
C GLU A 22 16.62 2.46 -4.51
N SER A 23 16.02 2.26 -5.70
CA SER A 23 14.66 1.73 -5.83
C SER A 23 14.73 0.25 -6.19
N ASP A 24 14.34 -0.60 -5.26
CA ASP A 24 14.11 -2.03 -5.54
C ASP A 24 12.73 -2.26 -6.16
N ALA A 25 12.57 -3.42 -6.80
CA ALA A 25 11.30 -3.83 -7.36
C ALA A 25 10.22 -3.89 -6.25
N PRO A 26 8.98 -3.44 -6.52
CA PRO A 26 7.88 -3.44 -5.55
C PRO A 26 7.21 -4.82 -5.45
N ASP A 27 7.95 -5.91 -5.67
CA ASP A 27 7.42 -7.28 -5.72
C ASP A 27 6.79 -7.72 -4.37
N GLU A 28 7.30 -7.20 -3.26
CA GLU A 28 6.76 -7.43 -1.92
C GLU A 28 5.68 -6.41 -1.48
N LEU A 29 5.27 -5.45 -2.34
CA LEU A 29 4.34 -4.38 -1.96
C LEU A 29 2.99 -4.91 -1.48
N LEU A 30 2.42 -5.90 -2.17
CA LEU A 30 1.10 -6.41 -1.81
C LEU A 30 1.12 -7.12 -0.46
N ASP A 31 2.15 -7.95 -0.20
CA ASP A 31 2.32 -8.62 1.09
C ASP A 31 2.58 -7.59 2.20
N TYR A 32 3.43 -6.59 1.95
CA TYR A 32 3.65 -5.49 2.88
C TYR A 32 2.35 -4.77 3.26
N LEU A 33 1.53 -4.39 2.28
CA LEU A 33 0.26 -3.69 2.56
C LEU A 33 -0.72 -4.55 3.36
N VAL A 34 -0.82 -5.86 3.07
CA VAL A 34 -1.69 -6.78 3.82
C VAL A 34 -1.23 -6.96 5.26
N GLU A 35 0.08 -7.04 5.49
CA GLU A 35 0.61 -7.17 6.84
C GLU A 35 0.39 -5.91 7.68
N ARG A 36 0.38 -4.74 7.06
CA ARG A 36 0.30 -3.45 7.76
C ARG A 36 -1.11 -2.90 7.90
N LEU A 37 -2.02 -3.24 6.99
CA LEU A 37 -3.37 -2.69 6.95
C LEU A 37 -4.42 -3.74 7.35
N PRO A 38 -5.09 -3.58 8.51
CA PRO A 38 -6.11 -4.53 8.95
C PRO A 38 -7.35 -4.56 8.04
N ILE A 39 -7.57 -3.50 7.26
CA ILE A 39 -8.68 -3.36 6.32
C ILE A 39 -8.35 -3.90 4.90
N ALA A 40 -7.14 -4.43 4.71
CA ALA A 40 -6.74 -4.99 3.42
C ALA A 40 -7.38 -6.37 3.19
N HIS A 41 -8.01 -6.54 2.04
CA HIS A 41 -8.52 -7.80 1.56
C HIS A 41 -7.63 -8.33 0.44
N ALA A 42 -7.04 -9.50 0.63
CA ALA A 42 -6.18 -10.10 -0.36
C ALA A 42 -6.69 -11.45 -0.86
N LYS A 43 -6.50 -11.68 -2.16
CA LYS A 43 -6.63 -13.01 -2.77
C LYS A 43 -5.24 -13.51 -3.11
N ARG A 44 -5.00 -14.76 -2.78
CA ARG A 44 -3.77 -15.47 -3.12
C ARG A 44 -3.99 -16.34 -4.35
N GLY A 45 -2.90 -16.62 -5.07
CA GLY A 45 -2.90 -17.56 -6.19
C GLY A 45 -3.23 -19.00 -5.78
N HIS A 46 -2.89 -19.95 -6.67
CA HIS A 46 -3.21 -21.38 -6.57
C HIS A 46 -3.50 -21.91 -5.15
N LEU A 47 -4.74 -22.35 -4.92
CA LEU A 47 -5.24 -22.93 -3.66
C LEU A 47 -5.05 -22.06 -2.40
N ASN A 48 -5.08 -20.73 -2.52
CA ASN A 48 -4.85 -19.77 -1.42
C ASN A 48 -3.47 -19.90 -0.74
N ARG A 49 -2.50 -20.55 -1.40
CA ARG A 49 -1.14 -20.79 -0.86
C ARG A 49 -0.03 -20.08 -1.64
N GLY A 50 -0.38 -19.36 -2.71
CA GLY A 50 0.57 -18.63 -3.54
C GLY A 50 0.79 -17.17 -3.13
N PRO A 51 1.53 -16.40 -3.96
CA PRO A 51 1.67 -14.95 -3.78
C PRO A 51 0.31 -14.27 -3.86
N ILE A 52 0.22 -13.04 -3.33
CA ILE A 52 -0.98 -12.23 -3.48
C ILE A 52 -1.14 -11.86 -4.95
N THR A 53 -2.30 -12.18 -5.51
CA THR A 53 -2.64 -11.87 -6.91
C THR A 53 -3.63 -10.72 -7.01
N GLU A 54 -4.33 -10.39 -5.92
CA GLU A 54 -5.23 -9.24 -5.84
C GLU A 54 -5.24 -8.70 -4.42
N LEU A 55 -5.12 -7.39 -4.29
CA LEU A 55 -5.31 -6.60 -3.07
C LEU A 55 -6.46 -5.63 -3.32
N ALA A 56 -7.40 -5.55 -2.39
CA ALA A 56 -8.46 -4.55 -2.35
C ALA A 56 -8.49 -3.89 -0.96
N ILE A 57 -8.55 -2.56 -0.94
CA ILE A 57 -8.65 -1.75 0.27
C ILE A 57 -9.78 -0.75 0.03
N ASP A 58 -10.79 -0.79 0.90
CA ASP A 58 -11.89 0.17 0.88
C ASP A 58 -11.72 1.11 2.08
N VAL A 59 -11.59 2.41 1.80
CA VAL A 59 -11.39 3.47 2.81
C VAL A 59 -12.22 4.69 2.44
N ASP A 60 -13.05 5.16 3.37
CA ASP A 60 -13.93 6.33 3.20
C ASP A 60 -14.72 6.35 1.88
N GLY A 61 -15.29 5.21 1.51
CA GLY A 61 -16.10 5.05 0.29
C GLY A 61 -15.29 5.07 -1.02
N ARG A 62 -13.95 5.01 -0.94
CA ARG A 62 -13.06 4.80 -2.09
C ARG A 62 -12.44 3.42 -2.07
N SER A 63 -12.45 2.78 -3.23
CA SER A 63 -11.84 1.48 -3.44
C SER A 63 -10.49 1.63 -4.14
N PHE A 64 -9.47 1.05 -3.52
CA PHE A 64 -8.13 0.91 -4.07
C PHE A 64 -7.89 -0.57 -4.36
N ARG A 65 -7.56 -0.89 -5.61
CA ARG A 65 -7.27 -2.27 -6.02
C ARG A 65 -5.93 -2.36 -6.74
N ALA A 66 -5.18 -3.41 -6.44
CA ALA A 66 -3.98 -3.79 -7.16
C ALA A 66 -4.09 -5.29 -7.52
N ARG A 67 -3.96 -5.63 -8.79
CA ARG A 67 -4.14 -7.01 -9.28
C ARG A 67 -3.01 -7.40 -10.21
N VAL A 68 -2.41 -8.56 -9.96
CA VAL A 68 -1.45 -9.18 -10.87
C VAL A 68 -2.20 -10.03 -11.88
N LYS A 69 -2.05 -9.69 -13.17
CA LYS A 69 -2.64 -10.43 -14.29
C LYS A 69 -1.64 -10.51 -15.44
N ASN A 70 -1.34 -11.73 -15.89
CA ASN A 70 -0.34 -11.98 -16.94
C ASN A 70 1.00 -11.28 -16.64
N GLU A 71 1.47 -11.36 -15.39
CA GLU A 71 2.71 -10.72 -14.91
C GLU A 71 2.70 -9.17 -14.93
N ILE A 72 1.55 -8.56 -15.22
CA ILE A 72 1.36 -7.10 -15.19
C ILE A 72 0.56 -6.73 -13.93
N LEU A 73 1.00 -5.68 -13.24
CA LEU A 73 0.28 -5.08 -12.13
C LEU A 73 -0.76 -4.08 -12.66
N GLU A 74 -2.04 -4.43 -12.58
CA GLU A 74 -3.16 -3.56 -12.88
C GLU A 74 -3.61 -2.82 -11.61
N LEU A 75 -3.75 -1.50 -11.70
CA LEU A 75 -4.13 -0.62 -10.59
C LEU A 75 -5.51 0.01 -10.83
N ALA A 76 -6.30 0.12 -9.76
CA ALA A 76 -7.51 0.92 -9.71
C ALA A 76 -7.44 1.85 -8.48
N PRO A 77 -7.50 3.18 -8.65
CA PRO A 77 -7.56 3.90 -9.93
C PRO A 77 -6.31 3.68 -10.81
N PRO A 78 -6.43 3.82 -12.15
CA PRO A 78 -5.33 3.54 -13.07
C PRO A 78 -4.34 4.71 -13.11
N VAL A 79 -3.40 4.71 -12.18
CA VAL A 79 -2.30 5.69 -12.05
C VAL A 79 -0.98 4.95 -11.82
N GLU A 80 0.15 5.68 -11.87
CA GLU A 80 1.47 5.12 -11.53
C GLU A 80 1.50 4.54 -10.11
N LEU A 81 2.30 3.50 -9.88
CA LEU A 81 2.28 2.76 -8.61
C LEU A 81 2.58 3.63 -7.39
N ALA A 82 3.59 4.50 -7.48
CA ALA A 82 3.92 5.45 -6.43
C ALA A 82 2.74 6.41 -6.15
N ALA A 83 2.11 6.94 -7.20
CA ALA A 83 0.93 7.79 -7.08
C ALA A 83 -0.29 7.03 -6.51
N TRP A 84 -0.43 5.74 -6.82
CA TRP A 84 -1.49 4.90 -6.27
C TRP A 84 -1.33 4.74 -4.75
N VAL A 85 -0.09 4.46 -4.29
CA VAL A 85 0.21 4.36 -2.85
C VAL A 85 0.06 5.71 -2.17
N ASP A 86 0.49 6.79 -2.79
CA ASP A 86 0.32 8.17 -2.32
C ASP A 86 -1.15 8.53 -2.06
N LEU A 87 -2.02 8.24 -3.03
CA LEU A 87 -3.47 8.45 -2.91
C LEU A 87 -4.09 7.60 -1.80
N LEU A 88 -3.66 6.34 -1.69
CA LEU A 88 -4.09 5.43 -0.62
C LEU A 88 -3.69 6.00 0.75
N LEU A 89 -2.43 6.40 0.94
CA LEU A 89 -1.93 6.95 2.21
C LEU A 89 -2.65 8.24 2.61
N THR A 90 -2.96 9.09 1.63
CA THR A 90 -3.78 10.30 1.86
C THR A 90 -5.15 9.92 2.43
N LYS A 91 -5.83 8.93 1.82
CA LYS A 91 -7.14 8.49 2.29
C LYS A 91 -7.10 7.76 3.63
N LEU A 92 -6.06 6.98 3.89
CA LEU A 92 -5.86 6.34 5.19
C LEU A 92 -5.59 7.36 6.29
N SER A 93 -4.92 8.47 5.97
CA SER A 93 -4.67 9.55 6.92
C SER A 93 -5.96 10.27 7.30
N ASP A 94 -6.81 10.58 6.31
CA ASP A 94 -8.15 11.13 6.52
C ASP A 94 -8.98 10.20 7.46
N ALA A 95 -9.04 8.91 7.13
CA ALA A 95 -9.83 7.92 7.87
C ALA A 95 -9.29 7.66 9.29
N ALA A 96 -7.96 7.69 9.48
CA ALA A 96 -7.31 7.52 10.78
C ALA A 96 -7.65 8.64 11.79
N ALA A 97 -8.20 9.76 11.35
CA ALA A 97 -8.73 10.78 12.25
C ALA A 97 -9.98 10.28 13.02
N GLY A 98 -10.79 9.42 12.38
CA GLY A 98 -12.02 8.85 12.94
C GLY A 98 -11.91 7.40 13.43
N ASP A 99 -10.93 6.63 12.94
CA ASP A 99 -10.70 5.23 13.29
C ASP A 99 -9.40 5.04 14.09
N HIS A 100 -9.54 4.73 15.38
CA HIS A 100 -8.42 4.55 16.30
C HIS A 100 -7.57 3.30 15.97
N ASP A 101 -8.19 2.21 15.50
CA ASP A 101 -7.47 0.98 15.20
C ASP A 101 -6.66 1.14 13.92
N LEU A 102 -7.23 1.80 12.92
CA LEU A 102 -6.53 2.19 11.69
C LEU A 102 -5.36 3.13 12.02
N ARG A 103 -5.59 4.18 12.80
CA ARG A 103 -4.54 5.11 13.24
C ARG A 103 -3.40 4.37 13.93
N ARG A 104 -3.73 3.46 14.85
CA ARG A 104 -2.74 2.66 15.58
C ARG A 104 -1.97 1.75 14.62
N ALA A 105 -2.61 1.20 13.59
CA ALA A 105 -1.94 0.37 12.58
C ALA A 105 -0.95 1.20 11.73
N VAL A 106 -1.38 2.35 11.22
CA VAL A 106 -0.54 3.24 10.40
C VAL A 106 0.69 3.73 11.19
N LEU A 107 0.50 4.17 12.44
CA LEU A 107 1.60 4.62 13.29
C LEU A 107 2.63 3.51 13.59
N ARG A 108 2.17 2.28 13.81
CA ARG A 108 3.07 1.12 14.03
C ARG A 108 3.90 0.77 12.80
N SER A 109 3.39 1.11 11.61
CA SER A 109 4.10 0.90 10.35
C SER A 109 5.16 1.97 10.08
N GLY A 110 5.24 3.02 10.91
CA GLY A 110 6.19 4.11 10.74
C GLY A 110 5.89 4.98 9.52
N TRP A 111 4.62 5.00 9.09
CA TRP A 111 4.18 5.81 7.96
C TRP A 111 3.93 7.25 8.38
N ALA A 112 4.18 8.17 7.46
CA ALA A 112 3.85 9.58 7.63
C ALA A 112 2.35 9.77 7.34
N LEU A 113 1.57 10.03 8.40
CA LEU A 113 0.20 10.52 8.25
C LEU A 113 0.23 11.92 7.62
N ARG A 114 -0.72 12.19 6.74
CA ARG A 114 -0.85 13.45 5.97
C ARG A 114 -1.87 14.39 6.59
#